data_AF-A0A841N7C5-F1
#
_entry.id   AF-A0A841N7C5-F1
#
_cell.length_a   1.000
_cell.length_b   1.000
_cell.length_c   1.000
_cell.angle_alpha   90.00
_cell.angle_beta   90.00
_cell.angle_gamma   90.00
#
_symmetry.space_group_name_H-M   'P 1'
#
loop_
_entity.id
_entity.type
_entity.pdbx_description
1 polymer ?
#
loop_
_entity_poly.entity_id
_entity_poly.type
_entity_poly.pdbx_seq_one_letter_code
_entity_poly.pdbx_strand_id
1 'polypeptide(L)'
;MRELHQDEDEPEFMFQDYKCNQFFIKQKLISECHLSANIYEIAEQINNSDYDFEVIEAYAECMSYYHEDISDLLDNLSDSYYGEYSSDEDFAQTTLEQDGSILENLPSYIYIDWEATARHLMYDYMSSNGYYFRN
;
A
#
# COMPACT_ATOMS: atom_id res chain seq x y z
N MET A 1 -14.30 12.38 27.76
CA MET A 1 -15.37 12.86 26.86
C MET A 1 -16.73 12.87 27.56
N ARG A 2 -17.33 11.72 27.93
CA ARG A 2 -18.65 11.73 28.60
C ARG A 2 -18.72 12.54 29.90
N GLU A 3 -17.68 12.49 30.73
CA GLU A 3 -17.59 13.30 31.96
C GLU A 3 -17.35 14.79 31.69
N LEU A 4 -16.76 15.13 30.54
CA LEU A 4 -16.42 16.52 30.19
C LEU A 4 -17.63 17.30 29.65
N HIS A 5 -18.62 16.60 29.08
CA HIS A 5 -19.82 17.17 28.49
C HIS A 5 -21.09 16.73 29.23
N GLN A 6 -20.97 16.50 30.55
CA GLN A 6 -22.07 16.00 31.39
C GLN A 6 -23.21 17.01 31.59
N ASP A 7 -22.97 18.29 31.29
CA ASP A 7 -23.88 19.42 31.37
C ASP A 7 -24.60 19.74 30.05
N GLU A 8 -24.30 19.01 28.98
CA GLU A 8 -24.95 19.12 27.68
C GLU A 8 -26.09 18.09 27.56
N ASP A 9 -27.26 18.51 27.07
CA ASP A 9 -28.44 17.63 26.91
C ASP A 9 -28.25 16.61 25.77
N GLU A 10 -27.55 17.00 24.69
CA GLU A 10 -27.21 16.15 23.53
C GLU A 10 -25.75 16.38 23.11
N PRO A 11 -24.77 15.86 23.87
CA PRO A 11 -23.36 16.12 23.60
C PRO A 11 -22.90 15.43 22.31
N GLU A 12 -22.35 16.22 21.38
CA GLU A 12 -21.65 15.71 20.20
C GLU A 12 -20.18 15.43 20.53
N PHE A 13 -19.77 14.16 20.38
CA PHE A 13 -18.41 13.76 20.70
C PHE A 13 -17.47 13.89 19.50
N MET A 14 -16.32 14.52 19.74
CA MET A 14 -15.27 14.67 18.74
C MET A 14 -13.90 14.31 19.33
N PHE A 15 -13.14 13.48 18.62
CA PHE A 15 -11.73 13.23 18.83
C PHE A 15 -10.91 14.40 18.24
N GLN A 16 -10.72 15.46 19.03
CA GLN A 16 -10.01 16.66 18.58
C GLN A 16 -8.50 16.46 18.39
N ASP A 17 -7.91 15.49 19.08
CA ASP A 17 -6.49 15.14 18.96
C ASP A 17 -6.34 13.63 19.06
N TYR A 18 -5.97 12.99 17.97
CA TYR A 18 -5.67 11.57 17.91
C TYR A 18 -4.40 11.32 17.10
N LYS A 19 -3.57 10.39 17.58
CA LYS A 19 -2.36 9.94 16.89
C LYS A 19 -2.60 8.56 16.34
N CYS A 20 -2.71 8.46 15.03
CA CYS A 20 -2.88 7.20 14.32
C CYS A 20 -2.08 7.21 13.03
N ASN A 21 -1.71 6.03 12.54
CA ASN A 21 -1.08 5.89 11.24
C ASN A 21 -2.09 6.30 10.12
N GLN A 22 -1.59 6.91 9.04
CA GLN A 22 -2.42 7.45 7.96
C GLN A 22 -3.24 6.38 7.23
N PHE A 23 -2.76 5.14 7.20
CA PHE A 23 -3.50 3.98 6.71
C PHE A 23 -4.90 3.90 7.32
N PHE A 24 -5.02 3.89 8.65
CA PHE A 24 -6.32 3.74 9.33
C PHE A 24 -7.25 4.94 9.06
N ILE A 25 -6.69 6.13 8.85
CA ILE A 25 -7.45 7.34 8.49
C ILE A 25 -7.95 7.24 7.04
N LYS A 26 -7.07 6.88 6.09
CA LYS A 26 -7.42 6.68 4.67
C LYS A 26 -8.43 5.55 4.50
N GLN A 27 -8.34 4.50 5.32
CA GLN A 27 -9.32 3.42 5.40
C GLN A 27 -10.57 3.78 6.22
N LYS A 28 -10.77 5.06 6.59
CA LYS A 28 -11.98 5.53 7.31
C LYS A 28 -12.29 4.78 8.61
N LEU A 29 -11.30 4.12 9.20
CA LEU A 29 -11.44 3.38 10.45
C LEU A 29 -11.43 4.31 11.66
N ILE A 30 -10.87 5.50 11.51
CA ILE A 30 -10.86 6.55 12.52
C ILE A 30 -10.98 7.93 11.87
N SER A 31 -11.79 8.80 12.47
CA SER A 31 -11.90 10.21 12.14
C SER A 31 -12.21 11.01 13.41
N GLU A 32 -12.31 12.34 13.29
CA GLU A 32 -12.70 13.21 14.41
C GLU A 32 -14.05 12.84 15.03
N CYS A 33 -14.98 12.22 14.32
CA CYS A 33 -16.29 11.87 14.86
C CYS A 33 -16.63 10.38 14.77
N HIS A 34 -15.68 9.54 14.36
CA HIS A 34 -15.91 8.12 14.10
C HIS A 34 -14.73 7.26 14.55
N LEU A 35 -15.04 6.15 15.20
CA LEU A 35 -14.10 5.06 15.41
C LEU A 35 -14.82 3.77 15.03
N SER A 36 -14.31 3.09 14.00
CA SER A 36 -14.87 1.82 13.53
C SER A 36 -14.75 0.77 14.62
N ALA A 37 -15.83 0.02 14.84
CA ALA A 37 -15.84 -1.09 15.80
C ALA A 37 -14.85 -2.20 15.42
N ASN A 38 -14.52 -2.30 14.12
CA ASN A 38 -13.67 -3.37 13.58
C ASN A 38 -12.19 -2.98 13.54
N ILE A 39 -11.80 -1.77 13.97
CA ILE A 39 -10.42 -1.27 13.85
C ILE A 39 -9.39 -2.22 14.48
N TYR A 40 -9.71 -2.83 15.61
CA TYR A 40 -8.82 -3.76 16.32
C TYR A 40 -8.74 -5.13 15.63
N GLU A 41 -9.86 -5.61 15.10
CA GLU A 41 -9.91 -6.86 14.32
C GLU A 41 -9.10 -6.72 13.04
N ILE A 42 -9.23 -5.58 12.35
CA ILE A 42 -8.44 -5.26 11.14
C ILE A 42 -6.95 -5.18 11.49
N ALA A 43 -6.60 -4.51 12.59
CA ALA A 43 -5.20 -4.44 13.03
C ALA A 43 -4.63 -5.82 13.37
N GLU A 44 -5.43 -6.72 13.95
CA GLU A 44 -5.03 -8.10 14.23
C GLU A 44 -4.86 -8.91 12.94
N GLN A 45 -5.75 -8.76 11.96
CA GLN A 45 -5.63 -9.43 10.65
C GLN A 45 -4.35 -9.00 9.92
N ILE A 46 -4.07 -7.70 9.90
CA ILE A 46 -2.83 -7.14 9.35
C ILE A 46 -1.61 -7.74 10.06
N ASN A 47 -1.61 -7.74 11.40
CA ASN A 47 -0.51 -8.26 12.21
C ASN A 47 -0.31 -9.78 12.06
N ASN A 48 -1.34 -10.51 11.67
CA ASN A 48 -1.29 -11.95 11.42
C ASN A 48 -1.04 -12.31 9.94
N SER A 49 -0.93 -11.31 9.06
CA SER A 49 -0.63 -11.52 7.65
C SER A 49 0.85 -11.85 7.43
N ASP A 50 1.17 -12.39 6.24
CA ASP A 50 2.54 -12.73 5.87
C ASP A 50 3.38 -11.51 5.42
N TYR A 51 2.79 -10.31 5.42
CA TYR A 51 3.40 -9.09 4.92
C TYR A 51 3.71 -8.11 6.05
N ASP A 52 4.87 -7.46 5.98
CA ASP A 52 5.18 -6.32 6.83
C ASP A 52 4.17 -5.18 6.58
N PHE A 53 3.88 -4.40 7.62
CA PHE A 53 2.87 -3.34 7.56
C PHE A 53 3.20 -2.29 6.49
N GLU A 54 4.48 -2.02 6.26
CA GLU A 54 4.98 -1.10 5.24
C GLU A 54 4.57 -1.53 3.81
N VAL A 55 4.55 -2.83 3.52
CA VAL A 55 4.11 -3.36 2.22
C VAL A 55 2.60 -3.16 2.05
N ILE A 56 1.84 -3.43 3.11
CA ILE A 56 0.38 -3.26 3.14
C ILE A 56 0.00 -1.78 2.98
N GLU A 57 0.71 -0.89 3.68
CA GLU A 57 0.52 0.56 3.58
C GLU A 57 0.83 1.04 2.15
N ALA A 58 1.97 0.62 1.58
CA ALA A 58 2.35 0.97 0.21
C ALA A 58 1.31 0.50 -0.82
N TYR A 59 0.80 -0.72 -0.69
CA TYR A 59 -0.24 -1.24 -1.56
C TYR A 59 -1.53 -0.43 -1.46
N ALA A 60 -1.98 -0.12 -0.25
CA ALA A 60 -3.18 0.67 -0.02
C ALA A 60 -3.06 2.09 -0.61
N GLU A 61 -1.85 2.68 -0.60
CA GLU A 61 -1.59 3.96 -1.25
C GLU A 61 -1.72 3.90 -2.76
N CYS A 62 -1.19 2.84 -3.40
CA CYS A 62 -1.33 2.60 -4.83
C CYS A 62 -2.81 2.48 -5.23
N MET A 63 -3.57 1.68 -4.49
CA MET A 63 -4.97 1.43 -4.81
C MET A 63 -5.85 2.67 -4.61
N SER A 64 -5.51 3.58 -3.69
CA SER A 64 -6.27 4.81 -3.42
C SER A 64 -7.77 4.58 -3.11
N TYR A 65 -8.16 3.36 -2.75
CA TYR A 65 -9.53 2.98 -2.41
C TYR A 65 -9.67 2.62 -0.94
N TYR A 66 -10.88 2.85 -0.43
CA TYR A 66 -11.32 2.28 0.84
C TYR A 66 -11.65 0.80 0.61
N HIS A 67 -11.02 -0.07 1.38
CA HIS A 67 -11.32 -1.50 1.40
C HIS A 67 -12.25 -1.77 2.58
N GLU A 68 -13.49 -2.12 2.28
CA GLU A 68 -14.49 -2.47 3.30
C GLU A 68 -14.12 -3.78 4.01
N ASP A 69 -13.51 -4.71 3.27
CA ASP A 69 -12.93 -5.95 3.77
C ASP A 69 -11.40 -5.90 3.65
N ILE A 70 -10.71 -6.04 4.79
CA ILE A 70 -9.25 -6.09 4.80
C ILE A 70 -8.72 -7.40 4.23
N SER A 71 -9.49 -8.49 4.30
CA SER A 71 -9.13 -9.77 3.69
C SER A 71 -8.96 -9.61 2.18
N ASP A 72 -9.90 -8.91 1.52
CA ASP A 72 -9.82 -8.61 0.09
C ASP A 72 -8.56 -7.80 -0.23
N LEU A 73 -8.18 -6.83 0.62
CA LEU A 73 -6.95 -6.07 0.42
C LEU A 73 -5.71 -6.96 0.51
N LEU A 74 -5.65 -7.87 1.49
CA LEU A 74 -4.53 -8.79 1.68
C LEU A 74 -4.44 -9.84 0.58
N ASP A 75 -5.58 -10.34 0.10
CA ASP A 75 -5.63 -11.30 -1.00
C ASP A 75 -5.14 -10.65 -2.30
N ASN A 76 -5.64 -9.46 -2.63
CA ASN A 76 -5.18 -8.73 -3.83
C ASN A 76 -3.71 -8.29 -3.71
N LEU A 77 -3.25 -7.94 -2.52
CA LEU A 77 -1.83 -7.69 -2.25
C LEU A 77 -1.01 -8.93 -2.59
N SER A 78 -1.46 -10.11 -2.13
CA SER A 78 -0.73 -11.36 -2.35
C SER A 78 -0.62 -11.74 -3.83
N ASP A 79 -1.64 -11.45 -4.62
CA ASP A 79 -1.64 -11.74 -6.05
C ASP A 79 -0.85 -10.72 -6.89
N SER A 80 -0.68 -9.50 -6.37
CA SER A 80 -0.05 -8.39 -7.11
C SER A 80 1.39 -8.09 -6.71
N TYR A 81 1.82 -8.44 -5.49
CA TYR A 81 3.14 -8.06 -4.99
C TYR A 81 4.28 -8.66 -5.81
N TYR A 82 5.20 -7.80 -6.24
CA TYR A 82 6.32 -8.15 -7.12
C TYR A 82 7.69 -7.99 -6.46
N GLY A 83 7.75 -7.39 -5.27
CA GLY A 83 8.98 -7.24 -4.48
C GLY A 83 9.36 -5.81 -4.19
N GLU A 84 10.57 -5.64 -3.64
CA GLU A 84 11.17 -4.37 -3.27
C GLU A 84 12.37 -4.06 -4.18
N TYR A 85 12.41 -2.84 -4.71
CA TYR A 85 13.47 -2.39 -5.62
C TYR A 85 13.88 -0.96 -5.31
N SER A 86 15.13 -0.64 -5.67
CA SER A 86 15.71 0.66 -5.36
C SER A 86 15.24 1.80 -6.28
N SER A 87 14.75 1.45 -7.48
CA SER A 87 14.29 2.37 -8.52
C SER A 87 13.46 1.61 -9.58
N ASP A 88 12.70 2.35 -10.39
CA ASP A 88 11.92 1.76 -11.48
C ASP A 88 12.83 1.11 -12.54
N GLU A 89 14.05 1.63 -12.74
CA GLU A 89 15.06 1.06 -13.61
C GLU A 89 15.59 -0.29 -13.11
N ASP A 90 15.85 -0.39 -11.80
CA ASP A 90 16.30 -1.61 -11.13
C ASP A 90 15.21 -2.69 -11.17
N PHE A 91 13.96 -2.29 -10.94
CA PHE A 91 12.78 -3.13 -11.12
C PHE A 91 12.67 -3.64 -12.56
N ALA A 92 12.72 -2.75 -13.55
CA ALA A 92 12.58 -3.11 -14.96
C ALA A 92 13.71 -4.02 -15.43
N GLN A 93 14.95 -3.73 -15.03
CA GLN A 93 16.10 -4.56 -15.38
C GLN A 93 15.96 -5.95 -14.79
N THR A 94 15.75 -6.05 -13.48
CA THR A 94 15.67 -7.34 -12.80
C THR A 94 14.52 -8.18 -13.36
N THR A 95 13.35 -7.57 -13.57
CA THR A 95 12.16 -8.25 -14.07
C THR A 95 12.36 -8.80 -15.49
N LEU A 96 12.87 -7.97 -16.41
CA LEU A 96 13.05 -8.36 -17.82
C LEU A 96 14.25 -9.28 -18.06
N GLU A 97 15.22 -9.29 -17.15
CA GLU A 97 16.29 -10.29 -17.16
C GLU A 97 15.78 -11.64 -16.61
N GLN A 98 14.93 -11.64 -15.59
CA GLN A 98 14.38 -12.85 -14.98
C GLN A 98 13.29 -13.52 -15.84
N ASP A 99 12.47 -12.75 -16.54
CA ASP A 99 11.41 -13.29 -17.40
C ASP A 99 11.93 -13.82 -18.77
N GLY A 100 13.21 -13.56 -19.08
CA GLY A 100 13.86 -13.95 -20.33
C GLY A 100 13.48 -13.11 -21.55
N SER A 101 12.81 -11.96 -21.34
CA SER A 101 12.49 -10.97 -22.38
C SER A 101 13.74 -10.32 -22.96
N ILE A 102 14.81 -10.27 -22.17
CA ILE A 102 16.12 -9.78 -22.61
C ILE A 102 17.02 -10.96 -22.96
N LEU A 103 17.67 -10.84 -24.12
CA LEU A 103 18.69 -11.80 -24.53
C LEU A 103 19.86 -11.76 -23.54
N GLU A 104 20.09 -12.87 -22.82
CA GLU A 104 21.21 -13.05 -21.88
C GLU A 104 22.59 -12.71 -22.50
N ASN A 105 22.70 -12.75 -23.83
CA ASN A 105 23.92 -12.53 -24.58
C ASN A 105 23.81 -11.30 -25.51
N LEU A 106 23.30 -10.19 -25.00
CA LEU A 106 23.37 -8.91 -25.70
C LEU A 106 24.84 -8.56 -26.05
N PRO A 107 25.15 -8.29 -27.33
CA PRO A 107 26.47 -7.79 -27.70
C PRO A 107 26.87 -6.56 -26.87
N SER A 108 28.13 -6.49 -26.43
CA SER A 108 28.63 -5.44 -25.51
C SER A 108 28.56 -4.00 -26.02
N TYR A 109 28.28 -3.81 -27.32
CA TYR A 109 28.07 -2.50 -27.92
C TYR A 109 26.60 -2.04 -27.93
N ILE A 110 25.68 -2.89 -27.46
CA ILE A 110 24.26 -2.57 -27.26
C ILE A 110 24.05 -2.13 -25.82
N TYR A 111 23.32 -1.03 -25.65
CA TYR A 111 22.94 -0.48 -24.35
C TYR A 111 21.42 -0.38 -24.31
N ILE A 112 20.83 -0.75 -23.17
CA ILE A 112 19.40 -0.58 -22.92
C ILE A 112 19.21 0.75 -22.19
N ASP A 113 18.24 1.53 -22.66
CA ASP A 113 17.75 2.70 -21.95
C ASP A 113 16.74 2.25 -20.90
N TRP A 114 17.22 2.03 -19.68
CA TRP A 114 16.38 1.53 -18.58
C TRP A 114 15.36 2.56 -18.09
N GLU A 115 15.67 3.85 -18.15
CA GLU A 115 14.73 4.91 -17.77
C GLU A 115 13.51 4.89 -18.71
N ALA A 116 13.75 4.82 -20.03
CA ALA A 116 12.68 4.73 -21.01
C ALA A 116 11.92 3.40 -20.90
N THR A 117 12.63 2.29 -20.71
CA THR A 117 12.02 0.96 -20.55
C THR A 117 11.11 0.90 -19.33
N ALA A 118 11.62 1.34 -18.17
CA ALA A 118 10.88 1.38 -16.92
C ALA A 118 9.62 2.23 -17.04
N ARG A 119 9.70 3.41 -17.65
CA ARG A 119 8.52 4.27 -17.87
C ARG A 119 7.39 3.57 -18.62
N HIS A 120 7.72 2.71 -19.59
CA HIS A 120 6.71 1.93 -20.31
C HIS A 120 6.23 0.73 -19.49
N LEU A 121 7.14 0.05 -18.79
CA LEU A 121 6.80 -1.10 -17.95
C LEU A 121 5.83 -0.68 -16.83
N MET A 122 6.05 0.48 -16.22
CA MET A 122 5.21 1.03 -15.14
C MET A 122 3.78 1.39 -15.58
N TYR A 123 3.38 1.20 -16.84
CA TYR A 123 1.94 1.23 -17.19
C TYR A 123 1.20 -0.01 -16.69
N ASP A 124 1.89 -1.14 -16.53
CA ASP A 124 1.32 -2.41 -16.06
C ASP A 124 1.59 -2.65 -14.56
N TYR A 125 2.30 -1.74 -13.90
CA TYR A 125 2.70 -1.85 -12.50
C TYR A 125 2.46 -0.54 -11.74
N MET A 126 2.42 -0.63 -10.41
CA MET A 126 2.37 0.48 -9.48
C MET A 126 3.50 0.32 -8.48
N SER A 127 3.98 1.43 -7.90
CA SER A 127 4.94 1.37 -6.81
C SER A 127 4.67 2.45 -5.76
N SER A 128 4.96 2.12 -4.51
CA SER A 128 5.02 3.07 -3.40
C SER A 128 6.11 2.62 -2.41
N ASN A 129 6.91 3.57 -1.92
CA ASN A 129 8.01 3.32 -0.96
C ASN A 129 8.98 2.19 -1.36
N GLY A 130 9.22 1.99 -2.66
CA GLY A 130 10.12 0.95 -3.17
C GLY A 130 9.47 -0.43 -3.32
N TYR A 131 8.21 -0.60 -2.93
CA TYR A 131 7.44 -1.81 -3.15
C TYR A 131 6.68 -1.74 -4.47
N TYR A 132 6.72 -2.81 -5.26
CA TYR A 132 6.15 -2.89 -6.59
C TYR A 132 4.99 -3.89 -6.63
N PHE A 133 3.94 -3.51 -7.34
CA PHE A 133 2.70 -4.26 -7.46
C PHE A 133 2.25 -4.29 -8.91
N ARG A 134 1.69 -5.41 -9.35
CA ARG A 134 1.06 -5.51 -10.67
C ARG A 134 -0.35 -4.90 -10.66
N ASN A 135 -0.70 -4.17 -11.73
CA ASN A 135 -2.06 -3.65 -11.97
C ASN A 135 -3.08 -4.76 -12.25
#